data_AF-A0A087TNE1-F1
#
_entry.id   AF-A0A087TNE1-F1
#
_cell.length_a   1.000
_cell.length_b   1.000
_cell.length_c   1.000
_cell.angle_alpha   90.00
_cell.angle_beta   90.00
_cell.angle_gamma   90.00
#
_symmetry.space_group_name_H-M   'P 1'
#
loop_
_entity.id
_entity.type
_entity.pdbx_description
1 polymer ?
#
loop_
_entity_poly.entity_id
_entity_poly.type
_entity_poly.pdbx_seq_one_letter_code
_entity_poly.pdbx_strand_id
1 'polypeptide(L)'
;MDFSIHLIEISPYLCQMQKSKLCSEENKYEDLYSKSLQTRYGFPVTWHPHLHTVPDSFSLFLAHEFLDVLPVHKFQKTDDGWKEILIDFRNNKLQYVMSRNTTPAAELLIDPSEKRDHVEISPEVGILINDVCKRMKEDGGITLIVDY
;
A
#
# COMPACT_ATOMS: atom_id res chain seq x y z
N MET A 1 7.11 -23.41 -17.45
CA MET A 1 6.66 -22.48 -16.40
C MET A 1 6.38 -21.18 -17.11
N ASP A 2 5.11 -20.82 -17.21
CA ASP A 2 4.71 -19.57 -17.86
C ASP A 2 4.82 -18.46 -16.80
N PHE A 3 5.84 -17.61 -16.94
CA PHE A 3 6.11 -16.50 -16.04
C PHE A 3 5.41 -15.25 -16.55
N SER A 4 4.65 -14.58 -15.67
CA SER A 4 3.96 -13.31 -15.97
C SER A 4 4.28 -12.26 -14.91
N ILE A 5 4.29 -10.99 -15.35
CA ILE A 5 4.56 -9.84 -14.49
C ILE A 5 3.24 -9.14 -14.19
N HIS A 6 2.99 -8.89 -12.91
CA HIS A 6 1.81 -8.18 -12.44
C HIS A 6 2.26 -6.96 -11.64
N LEU A 7 1.95 -5.77 -12.14
CA LEU A 7 2.29 -4.50 -11.48
C LEU A 7 1.05 -3.92 -10.82
N ILE A 8 1.12 -3.63 -9.53
CA ILE A 8 0.06 -2.96 -8.79
C ILE A 8 0.41 -1.48 -8.74
N GLU A 9 -0.33 -0.65 -9.48
CA GLU A 9 -0.08 0.78 -9.64
C GLU A 9 -1.41 1.49 -9.92
N ILE A 10 -1.68 2.56 -9.18
CA ILE A 10 -2.93 3.33 -9.30
C ILE A 10 -2.77 4.60 -10.13
N SER A 11 -1.54 5.11 -10.27
CA SER A 11 -1.25 6.34 -10.98
C SER A 11 -1.21 6.08 -12.48
N PRO A 12 -2.15 6.63 -13.28
CA PRO A 12 -2.15 6.43 -14.72
C PRO A 12 -0.86 6.92 -15.37
N TYR A 13 -0.30 8.02 -14.84
CA TYR A 13 0.98 8.56 -15.30
C TYR A 13 2.13 7.58 -15.09
N LEU A 14 2.24 6.97 -13.90
CA LEU A 14 3.28 5.99 -13.59
C LEU A 14 3.10 4.69 -14.38
N CYS A 15 1.86 4.22 -14.56
CA CYS A 15 1.58 3.07 -15.44
C CYS A 15 2.13 3.31 -16.86
N GLN A 16 1.90 4.49 -17.44
CA GLN A 16 2.41 4.82 -18.77
C GLN A 16 3.95 4.92 -18.79
N MET A 17 4.55 5.51 -17.76
CA MET A 17 6.01 5.53 -17.62
C MET A 17 6.60 4.12 -17.55
N GLN A 18 6.06 3.24 -16.71
CA GLN A 18 6.51 1.86 -16.58
C GLN A 18 6.36 1.10 -17.90
N LYS A 19 5.21 1.22 -18.57
CA LYS A 19 4.98 0.64 -19.90
C LYS A 19 6.01 1.11 -20.92
N SER A 20 6.31 2.41 -20.97
CA SER A 20 7.31 2.96 -21.90
C SER A 20 8.71 2.37 -21.70
N LYS A 21 9.03 1.93 -20.47
CA LYS A 21 10.31 1.30 -20.13
C LYS A 21 10.30 -0.20 -20.40
N LEU A 22 9.18 -0.88 -20.14
CA LEU A 22 9.07 -2.33 -20.18
C LEU A 22 8.64 -2.89 -21.52
N CYS A 23 7.80 -2.18 -22.28
CA CYS A 23 7.22 -2.66 -23.53
C CYS A 23 7.93 -2.06 -24.76
N SER A 24 7.93 -2.80 -25.87
CA SER A 24 8.50 -2.36 -27.15
C SER A 24 7.49 -1.61 -28.03
N GLU A 25 6.20 -1.80 -27.79
CA GLU A 25 5.15 -1.28 -28.67
C GLU A 25 4.72 0.13 -28.28
N GLU A 26 4.65 1.02 -29.28
CA GLU A 26 3.98 2.32 -29.20
C GLU A 26 2.45 2.12 -29.19
N ASN A 27 1.93 1.41 -28.19
CA ASN A 27 0.49 1.21 -28.09
C ASN A 27 -0.19 2.45 -27.52
N LYS A 28 -1.21 2.96 -28.22
CA LYS A 28 -2.01 4.14 -27.83
C LYS A 28 -3.07 3.87 -26.76
N TYR A 29 -2.91 2.85 -25.92
CA TYR A 29 -3.88 2.58 -24.86
C TYR A 29 -3.77 3.64 -23.78
N GLU A 30 -4.84 4.41 -23.59
CA GLU A 30 -5.00 5.37 -22.48
C GLU A 30 -5.16 4.64 -21.15
N ASP A 31 -5.96 3.56 -21.13
CA ASP A 31 -6.15 2.69 -19.95
C ASP A 31 -5.44 1.33 -20.14
N LEU A 32 -4.62 0.99 -19.14
CA LEU A 32 -3.77 -0.20 -19.09
C LEU A 32 -4.29 -1.29 -18.15
N TYR A 33 -5.32 -1.02 -17.35
CA TYR A 33 -5.82 -1.99 -16.40
C TYR A 33 -6.38 -3.23 -17.10
N SER A 34 -6.04 -4.40 -16.54
CA SER A 34 -6.51 -5.73 -17.01
C SER A 34 -6.15 -6.08 -18.45
N LYS A 35 -5.19 -5.36 -19.06
CA LYS A 35 -4.63 -5.70 -20.38
C LYS A 35 -3.25 -6.31 -20.22
N SER A 36 -3.10 -7.52 -20.74
CA SER A 36 -1.79 -8.16 -20.83
C SER A 36 -1.07 -7.65 -22.07
N LEU A 37 0.06 -6.96 -21.87
CA LEU A 37 0.99 -6.53 -22.91
C LEU A 37 2.22 -7.43 -22.90
N GLN A 38 3.04 -7.37 -23.95
CA GLN A 38 4.33 -8.05 -23.97
C GLN A 38 5.47 -7.09 -23.64
N THR A 39 6.35 -7.48 -22.72
CA THR A 39 7.59 -6.76 -22.45
C THR A 39 8.57 -6.94 -23.60
N ARG A 40 9.58 -6.06 -23.70
CA ARG A 40 10.70 -6.19 -24.65
C ARG A 40 11.56 -7.44 -24.47
N TYR A 41 11.38 -8.14 -23.35
CA TYR A 41 12.05 -9.39 -23.01
C TYR A 41 11.20 -10.63 -23.29
N GLY A 42 9.99 -10.46 -23.84
CA GLY A 42 9.12 -11.56 -24.25
C GLY A 42 8.12 -12.03 -23.21
N PHE A 43 8.14 -11.51 -21.98
CA PHE A 43 7.21 -11.87 -20.91
C PHE A 43 5.93 -11.04 -20.94
N PRO A 44 4.75 -11.62 -20.61
CA PRO A 44 3.52 -10.88 -20.43
C PRO A 44 3.59 -9.98 -19.18
N VAL A 45 3.02 -8.78 -19.27
CA VAL A 45 2.92 -7.82 -18.17
C VAL A 45 1.51 -7.22 -18.12
N THR A 46 0.91 -7.17 -16.92
CA THR A 46 -0.42 -6.59 -16.68
C THR A 46 -0.38 -5.61 -15.52
N TRP A 47 -1.07 -4.47 -15.65
CA TRP A 47 -1.24 -3.48 -14.59
C TRP A 47 -2.57 -3.69 -13.86
N HIS A 48 -2.53 -3.51 -12.54
CA HIS A 48 -3.61 -3.78 -11.60
C HIS A 48 -3.78 -2.56 -10.68
N PRO A 49 -5.01 -2.06 -10.46
CA PRO A 49 -5.21 -0.99 -9.49
C PRO A 49 -5.06 -1.49 -8.04
N HIS A 50 -5.29 -2.79 -7.80
CA HIS A 50 -5.28 -3.37 -6.47
C HIS A 50 -4.80 -4.82 -6.51
N LEU A 51 -4.33 -5.33 -5.37
CA LEU A 51 -3.87 -6.71 -5.25
C LEU A 51 -4.95 -7.72 -5.67
N HIS A 52 -6.21 -7.48 -5.32
CA HIS A 52 -7.33 -8.39 -5.59
C HIS A 52 -7.68 -8.56 -7.08
N THR A 53 -7.15 -7.73 -7.99
CA THR A 53 -7.36 -7.93 -9.44
C THR A 53 -6.27 -8.79 -10.09
N VAL A 54 -5.17 -9.04 -9.38
CA VAL A 54 -4.14 -9.99 -9.82
C VAL A 54 -4.75 -11.40 -9.80
N PRO A 55 -4.41 -12.31 -10.73
CA PRO A 55 -4.89 -13.69 -10.70
C PRO A 55 -4.33 -14.51 -9.53
N ASP A 56 -5.13 -15.43 -9.02
CA ASP A 56 -4.72 -16.37 -7.97
C ASP A 56 -3.81 -17.45 -8.55
N SER A 57 -2.56 -17.48 -8.09
CA SER A 57 -1.53 -18.42 -8.54
C SER A 57 -0.29 -18.30 -7.65
N PHE A 58 0.59 -19.30 -7.71
CA PHE A 58 1.89 -19.23 -7.03
C PHE A 58 2.62 -17.95 -7.46
N SER A 59 2.91 -17.08 -6.50
CA SER A 59 3.36 -15.71 -6.78
C SER A 59 4.63 -15.34 -6.02
N LEU A 60 5.49 -14.54 -6.65
CA LEU A 60 6.56 -13.82 -5.97
C LEU A 60 6.15 -12.35 -5.80
N PHE A 61 5.95 -11.92 -4.55
CA PHE A 61 5.61 -10.54 -4.22
C PHE A 61 6.88 -9.75 -3.90
N LEU A 62 7.04 -8.60 -4.55
CA LEU A 62 8.11 -7.64 -4.29
C LEU A 62 7.50 -6.28 -3.96
N ALA A 63 7.76 -5.79 -2.75
CA ALA A 63 7.42 -4.44 -2.31
C ALA A 63 8.71 -3.75 -1.86
N HIS A 64 9.17 -2.75 -2.61
CA HIS A 64 10.40 -2.02 -2.34
C HIS A 64 10.07 -0.53 -2.18
N GLU A 65 10.28 0.02 -0.98
CA GLU A 65 9.91 1.40 -0.63
C GLU A 65 8.43 1.68 -0.96
N PHE A 66 7.56 0.81 -0.44
CA PHE A 66 6.13 0.84 -0.72
C PHE A 66 5.27 1.03 0.53
N LEU A 67 5.72 0.58 1.71
CA LEU A 67 4.90 0.63 2.92
C LEU A 67 5.05 1.97 3.66
N ASP A 68 6.23 2.56 3.63
CA ASP A 68 6.56 3.89 4.14
C ASP A 68 5.71 5.04 3.59
N VAL A 69 5.26 4.93 2.35
CA VAL A 69 4.40 5.94 1.70
C VAL A 69 2.92 5.79 2.05
N LEU A 70 2.54 4.70 2.72
CA LEU A 70 1.15 4.47 3.09
C LEU A 70 0.73 5.35 4.29
N PRO A 71 -0.52 5.84 4.32
CA PRO A 71 -0.99 6.71 5.39
C PRO A 71 -0.82 6.10 6.78
N VAL A 72 -0.43 6.95 7.74
CA VAL A 72 -0.31 6.61 9.15
C VAL A 72 -1.24 7.45 10.01
N HIS A 73 -1.81 6.83 11.02
CA HIS A 73 -2.39 7.51 12.17
C HIS A 73 -1.31 7.71 13.23
N LYS A 74 -1.29 8.88 13.87
CA LYS A 74 -0.34 9.21 14.95
C LYS A 74 -1.08 9.34 16.26
N PHE A 75 -0.59 8.70 17.30
CA PHE A 75 -1.22 8.70 18.62
C PHE A 75 -0.23 9.12 19.70
N GLN A 76 -0.73 9.87 20.67
CA GLN A 76 0.00 10.35 21.83
C GLN A 76 -0.73 9.91 23.10
N LYS A 77 -0.01 9.27 24.02
CA LYS A 77 -0.49 8.94 25.35
C LYS A 77 -0.49 10.20 26.21
N THR A 78 -1.59 10.44 26.91
CA THR A 78 -1.75 11.52 27.89
C THR A 78 -2.32 10.98 29.19
N ASP A 79 -2.40 11.82 30.23
CA ASP A 79 -3.03 11.45 31.50
C ASP A 79 -4.51 11.07 31.35
N ASP A 80 -5.18 11.56 30.30
CA ASP A 80 -6.58 11.27 29.95
C ASP A 80 -6.70 10.11 28.92
N GLY A 81 -5.63 9.33 28.73
CA GLY A 81 -5.58 8.22 27.79
C GLY A 81 -4.98 8.57 26.42
N TRP A 82 -5.22 7.72 25.42
CA TRP A 82 -4.68 7.92 24.07
C TRP A 82 -5.46 8.99 23.30
N LYS A 83 -4.73 9.96 22.73
CA LYS A 83 -5.25 10.99 21.84
C LYS A 83 -4.64 10.83 20.45
N GLU A 84 -5.44 11.09 19.43
CA GLU A 84 -4.96 11.08 18.05
C GLU A 84 -4.41 12.47 17.69
N ILE A 85 -3.27 12.51 17.00
CA ILE A 85 -2.71 13.73 16.43
C ILE A 85 -3.33 13.92 15.05
N LEU A 86 -4.04 15.04 14.90
CA LEU A 86 -4.79 15.43 13.72
C LEU A 86 -4.20 16.71 13.12
N ILE A 87 -4.63 17.04 11.91
CA ILE A 87 -4.33 18.31 11.25
C ILE A 87 -5.55 19.23 11.36
N ASP A 88 -5.33 20.44 11.86
CA ASP A 88 -6.32 21.52 11.90
C ASP A 88 -5.87 22.68 11.00
N PHE A 89 -6.81 23.53 10.61
CA PHE A 89 -6.55 24.73 9.81
C PHE A 89 -6.88 25.99 10.60
N ARG A 90 -5.84 26.71 11.03
CA ARG A 90 -5.97 27.92 11.86
C ARG A 90 -5.00 29.00 11.39
N ASN A 91 -5.45 30.26 11.41
CA ASN A 91 -4.63 31.40 10.98
C ASN A 91 -4.00 31.23 9.58
N ASN A 92 -4.78 30.68 8.65
CA ASN A 92 -4.37 30.40 7.27
C ASN A 92 -3.16 29.43 7.15
N LYS A 93 -2.97 28.54 8.13
CA LYS A 93 -1.92 27.53 8.16
C LYS A 93 -2.44 26.20 8.70
N LEU A 94 -1.88 25.10 8.20
CA LEU A 94 -2.08 23.76 8.76
C LEU A 94 -1.23 23.61 10.03
N GLN A 95 -1.78 22.99 11.05
CA GLN A 95 -1.10 22.74 12.32
C GLN A 95 -1.50 21.38 12.90
N TYR A 96 -0.58 20.74 13.61
CA TYR A 96 -0.89 19.56 14.40
C TYR A 96 -1.72 19.94 15.63
N VAL A 97 -2.75 19.16 15.92
CA VAL A 97 -3.58 19.27 17.13
C VAL A 97 -3.85 17.88 17.69
N MET A 98 -4.12 17.79 18.99
CA MET A 98 -4.60 16.54 19.59
C MET A 98 -6.13 16.51 19.61
N SER A 99 -6.70 15.32 19.39
CA SER A 99 -8.13 15.10 19.53
C SER A 99 -8.60 15.44 20.95
N ARG A 100 -9.80 16.03 21.08
CA ARG A 100 -10.36 16.36 22.40
C ARG A 100 -10.72 15.10 23.18
N ASN A 101 -11.38 14.17 22.50
CA ASN A 101 -11.79 12.88 23.02
C ASN A 101 -11.01 11.76 22.32
N THR A 102 -11.07 10.56 22.88
CA THR A 102 -10.60 9.34 22.20
C THR A 102 -11.34 9.20 20.86
N THR A 103 -10.59 8.94 19.79
CA THR A 103 -11.16 8.72 18.46
C THR A 103 -11.45 7.23 18.24
N PRO A 104 -12.34 6.86 17.31
CA PRO A 104 -12.54 5.45 16.95
C PRO A 104 -11.26 4.75 16.50
N ALA A 105 -10.37 5.47 15.82
CA ALA A 105 -9.07 4.95 15.41
C ALA A 105 -8.19 4.63 16.63
N ALA A 106 -8.14 5.51 17.63
CA ALA A 106 -7.41 5.26 18.86
C ALA A 106 -7.97 4.06 19.65
N GLU A 107 -9.30 3.89 19.67
CA GLU A 107 -9.95 2.78 20.37
C GLU A 107 -9.72 1.42 19.67
N LEU A 108 -9.70 1.40 18.34
CA LEU A 108 -9.56 0.17 17.56
C LEU A 108 -8.10 -0.25 17.34
N LEU A 109 -7.21 0.71 17.12
CA LEU A 109 -5.85 0.43 16.62
C LEU A 109 -4.80 0.33 17.71
N ILE A 110 -5.03 0.96 18.87
CA ILE A 110 -4.07 0.93 19.98
C ILE A 110 -4.25 -0.36 20.78
N ASP A 111 -3.16 -1.13 20.91
CA ASP A 111 -3.12 -2.29 21.79
C ASP A 111 -3.29 -1.84 23.26
N PRO A 112 -4.19 -2.45 24.05
CA PRO A 112 -4.38 -2.09 25.46
C PRO A 112 -3.11 -2.26 26.32
N SER A 113 -2.16 -3.08 25.88
CA SER A 113 -0.87 -3.30 26.52
C SER A 113 0.24 -2.36 26.03
N GLU A 114 -0.07 -1.39 25.15
CA GLU A 114 0.89 -0.43 24.63
C GLU A 114 1.51 0.42 25.75
N LYS A 115 2.84 0.44 25.79
CA LYS A 115 3.63 1.09 26.86
C LYS A 115 4.31 2.36 26.39
N ARG A 116 4.47 2.56 25.09
CA ARG A 116 5.08 3.76 24.51
C ARG A 116 4.19 4.97 24.75
N ASP A 117 4.80 6.15 24.67
CA ASP A 117 4.07 7.42 24.79
C ASP A 117 3.59 7.94 23.43
N HIS A 118 4.23 7.50 22.35
CA HIS A 118 3.89 7.88 20.99
C HIS A 118 3.96 6.67 20.07
N VAL A 119 2.96 6.51 19.20
CA VAL A 119 2.94 5.45 18.20
C VAL A 119 2.36 5.94 16.88
N GLU A 120 2.93 5.43 15.79
CA GLU A 120 2.39 5.59 14.44
C GLU A 120 1.91 4.22 13.97
N ILE A 121 0.70 4.18 13.42
CA ILE A 121 0.06 2.93 12.97
C ILE A 121 -0.51 3.15 11.59
N SER A 122 -0.18 2.29 10.63
CA SER A 122 -0.81 2.24 9.31
C SER A 122 -1.77 1.06 9.20
N PRO A 123 -3.10 1.28 9.26
CA PRO A 123 -4.08 0.22 9.02
C PRO A 123 -4.00 -0.34 7.61
N GLU A 124 -3.67 0.50 6.63
CA GLU A 124 -3.58 0.10 5.21
C GLU A 124 -2.45 -0.91 4.98
N VAL A 125 -1.28 -0.68 5.59
CA VAL A 125 -0.20 -1.68 5.62
C VAL A 125 -0.71 -3.00 6.21
N GLY A 126 -1.41 -2.93 7.35
CA GLY A 126 -1.96 -4.13 8.00
C GLY A 126 -2.90 -4.93 7.10
N ILE A 127 -3.80 -4.26 6.39
CA ILE A 127 -4.74 -4.89 5.43
C ILE A 127 -3.97 -5.52 4.27
N LEU A 128 -3.04 -4.78 3.66
CA LEU A 128 -2.25 -5.27 2.52
C LEU A 128 -1.43 -6.52 2.90
N ILE A 129 -0.73 -6.47 4.03
CA ILE A 129 0.07 -7.60 4.51
C ILE A 129 -0.82 -8.81 4.81
N ASN A 130 -1.99 -8.60 5.38
CA ASN A 130 -2.95 -9.68 5.61
C ASN A 130 -3.42 -10.31 4.29
N ASP A 131 -3.71 -9.51 3.26
CA ASP A 131 -4.12 -10.02 1.94
C ASP A 131 -2.98 -10.80 1.25
N VAL A 132 -1.75 -10.31 1.34
CA VAL A 132 -0.56 -11.03 0.84
C VAL A 132 -0.38 -12.35 1.59
N CYS A 133 -0.46 -12.34 2.93
CA CYS A 133 -0.36 -13.55 3.74
C CYS A 133 -1.44 -14.58 3.40
N LYS A 134 -2.68 -14.13 3.15
CA LYS A 134 -3.77 -14.99 2.71
C LYS A 134 -3.44 -15.66 1.39
N ARG A 135 -2.96 -14.89 0.41
CA ARG A 135 -2.48 -15.44 -0.88
C ARG A 135 -1.37 -16.46 -0.73
N MET A 136 -0.35 -16.15 0.07
CA MET A 136 0.75 -17.10 0.33
C MET A 136 0.25 -18.40 0.94
N LYS A 137 -0.76 -18.34 1.81
CA LYS A 137 -1.35 -19.51 2.45
C LYS A 137 -2.21 -20.34 1.49
N GLU A 138 -2.95 -19.70 0.60
CA GLU A 138 -3.92 -20.35 -0.29
C GLU A 138 -3.25 -20.86 -1.59
N ASP A 139 -2.41 -20.03 -2.22
CA ASP A 139 -1.84 -20.29 -3.55
C ASP A 139 -0.34 -20.65 -3.54
N GLY A 140 0.32 -20.45 -2.40
CA GLY A 140 1.77 -20.56 -2.26
C GLY A 140 2.52 -19.35 -2.84
N GLY A 141 3.76 -19.15 -2.39
CA GLY A 141 4.59 -18.09 -2.94
C GLY A 141 5.74 -17.68 -2.02
N ILE A 142 6.38 -16.57 -2.39
CA ILE A 142 7.46 -15.95 -1.64
C ILE A 142 7.23 -14.43 -1.66
N THR A 143 7.39 -13.77 -0.52
CA THR A 143 7.27 -12.30 -0.42
C THR A 143 8.59 -11.71 0.06
N LEU A 144 9.06 -10.66 -0.63
CA LEU A 144 10.16 -9.81 -0.22
C LEU A 144 9.66 -8.38 -0.04
N ILE A 145 9.81 -7.87 1.16
CA ILE A 145 9.49 -6.48 1.52
C ILE A 145 10.78 -5.81 1.95
N VAL A 146 11.07 -4.66 1.34
CA VAL A 146 12.24 -3.84 1.63
C VAL A 146 11.77 -2.43 1.91
N ASP A 147 12.01 -1.96 3.13
CA ASP A 147 11.62 -0.64 3.62
C ASP A 147 12.65 -0.13 4.65
N TYR A 148 12.64 1.17 4.99
CA TYR A 148 13.67 1.80 5.84
C TYR A 148 13.39 1.81 7.35
#